data_AF-A0A957X7V0-F1
#
_entry.id   AF-A0A957X7V0-F1
#
_cell.length_a   1.000
_cell.length_b   1.000
_cell.length_c   1.000
_cell.angle_alpha   90.00
_cell.angle_beta   90.00
_cell.angle_gamma   90.00
#
_symmetry.space_group_name_H-M   'P 1'
#
loop_
_entity.id
_entity.type
_entity.pdbx_description
1 polymer ?
#
loop_
_entity_poly.entity_id
_entity_poly.type
_entity_poly.pdbx_seq_one_letter_code
_entity_poly.pdbx_strand_id
1 'polypeptide(L)'
;AKIVLVLGAGALGLLNTLRFHPDRVPVWLQRLPRPLARASSWVQGQQLATPGHAAPLIFGEAALLLCGVLLLTAVVTANAAPRGASYTVDPATVPSALTRPVDDLLVTLTVKPNRPGQNVLNIFAASTERPEPAPIMRVLVRYHPIGQPSALTSVTTEAIAPGRYLLAGPIFSFAGPWSVDVVIRRQGLEDSIAHFEWLTPPIGELTPVVLSKYPWRTLLTALALLLLLLLTGVLSGYRPLRYRKALAPQPQYSAAVSKVAHLPYISSLPDKRID
;
A
#
# COMPACT_ATOMS: atom_id res chain seq x y z
N ALA A 1 -8.25 -1.51 5.96
CA ALA A 1 -6.87 -1.60 6.49
C ALA A 1 -6.36 -0.26 7.05
N LYS A 2 -6.22 0.81 6.23
CA LYS A 2 -5.62 2.09 6.67
C LYS A 2 -6.28 2.74 7.90
N ILE A 3 -7.61 2.76 7.96
CA ILE A 3 -8.36 3.41 9.07
C ILE A 3 -8.11 2.70 10.41
N VAL A 4 -8.13 1.37 10.43
CA VAL A 4 -7.85 0.56 11.65
C VAL A 4 -6.44 0.84 12.17
N LEU A 5 -5.49 1.05 11.27
CA LEU A 5 -4.10 1.29 11.61
C LEU A 5 -3.88 2.69 12.23
N VAL A 6 -4.53 3.71 11.67
CA VAL A 6 -4.50 5.08 12.21
C VAL A 6 -5.16 5.14 13.58
N LEU A 7 -6.31 4.46 13.75
CA LEU A 7 -7.00 4.39 15.04
C LEU A 7 -6.17 3.65 16.10
N GLY A 8 -5.48 2.57 15.73
CA GLY A 8 -4.59 1.83 16.63
C GLY A 8 -3.39 2.65 17.10
N ALA A 9 -2.72 3.37 16.19
CA ALA A 9 -1.61 4.25 16.54
C ALA A 9 -2.07 5.42 17.44
N GLY A 10 -3.23 6.02 17.14
CA GLY A 10 -3.82 7.07 17.95
C GLY A 10 -4.18 6.61 19.37
N ALA A 11 -4.75 5.41 19.51
CA ALA A 11 -5.09 4.83 20.80
C ALA A 11 -3.84 4.57 21.67
N LEU A 12 -2.76 4.05 21.08
CA LEU A 12 -1.49 3.83 21.78
C LEU A 12 -0.83 5.16 22.21
N GLY A 13 -0.85 6.17 21.34
CA GLY A 13 -0.34 7.51 21.67
C GLY A 13 -1.14 8.17 22.80
N LEU A 14 -2.46 8.03 22.78
CA LEU A 14 -3.34 8.52 23.85
C LEU A 14 -3.02 7.83 25.19
N LEU A 15 -2.86 6.51 25.17
CA LEU A 15 -2.54 5.72 26.36
C LEU A 15 -1.18 6.12 26.96
N ASN A 16 -0.19 6.36 26.11
CA ASN A 16 1.13 6.82 26.50
C ASN A 16 1.07 8.22 27.15
N THR A 17 0.32 9.13 26.54
CA THR A 17 0.17 10.51 27.03
C THR A 17 -0.54 10.54 28.40
N LEU A 18 -1.57 9.72 28.58
CA LEU A 18 -2.29 9.57 29.85
C LEU A 18 -1.40 9.02 30.98
N ARG A 19 -0.38 8.22 30.64
CA ARG A 19 0.53 7.61 31.61
C ARG A 19 1.62 8.59 32.08
N PHE A 20 2.21 9.35 31.16
CA PHE A 20 3.36 10.23 31.46
C PHE A 20 2.98 11.67 31.79
N HIS A 21 1.80 12.13 31.38
CA HIS A 21 1.33 13.50 31.63
C HIS A 21 -0.09 13.49 32.22
N PRO A 22 -0.28 12.96 33.44
CA PRO A 22 -1.59 12.96 34.09
C PRO A 22 -2.16 14.37 34.26
N ASP A 23 -1.31 15.39 34.37
CA ASP A 23 -1.72 16.79 34.53
C ASP A 23 -2.25 17.43 33.23
N ARG A 24 -2.05 16.77 32.07
CA ARG A 24 -2.52 17.24 30.77
C ARG A 24 -3.82 16.58 30.31
N VAL A 25 -4.49 15.82 31.19
CA VAL A 25 -5.80 15.25 30.87
C VAL A 25 -6.80 16.39 30.64
N PRO A 26 -7.40 16.49 29.45
CA PRO A 26 -8.34 17.56 29.15
C PRO A 26 -9.52 17.60 30.13
N VAL A 27 -9.93 18.78 30.57
CA VAL A 27 -11.05 18.97 31.52
C VAL A 27 -12.35 18.31 31.05
N TRP A 28 -12.56 18.19 29.73
CA TRP A 28 -13.74 17.52 29.18
C TRP A 28 -13.76 16.00 29.45
N LEU A 29 -12.60 15.34 29.54
CA LEU A 29 -12.50 13.92 29.88
C LEU A 29 -12.91 13.65 31.33
N GLN A 30 -12.80 14.67 32.20
CA GLN A 30 -13.27 14.60 33.59
C GLN A 30 -14.79 14.67 33.71
N ARG A 31 -15.50 15.07 32.64
CA ARG A 31 -16.97 15.12 32.58
C ARG A 31 -17.62 13.83 32.09
N LEU A 32 -16.83 12.81 31.73
CA LEU A 32 -17.35 11.51 31.31
C LEU A 32 -18.01 10.77 32.50
N PRO A 33 -19.07 9.97 32.25
CA PRO A 33 -19.83 9.32 33.30
C PRO A 33 -18.99 8.36 34.15
N ARG A 34 -19.36 8.27 35.44
CA ARG A 34 -18.61 7.66 36.55
C ARG A 34 -18.11 6.20 36.41
N PRO A 35 -18.64 5.29 35.56
CA PRO A 35 -18.01 3.96 35.44
C PRO A 35 -16.56 4.02 34.91
N LEU A 36 -16.18 5.02 34.13
CA LEU A 36 -14.80 5.19 33.63
C LEU A 36 -13.88 5.91 34.62
N ALA A 37 -14.42 6.70 35.55
CA ALA A 37 -13.65 7.39 36.59
C ALA A 37 -13.03 6.43 37.64
N ARG A 38 -13.53 5.19 37.72
CA ARG A 38 -12.92 4.14 38.57
C ARG A 38 -11.61 3.60 38.00
N ALA A 39 -11.36 3.79 36.69
CA ALA A 39 -10.10 3.42 36.06
C ALA A 39 -8.99 4.45 36.32
N SER A 40 -9.32 5.73 36.50
CA SER A 40 -8.32 6.79 36.76
C SER A 40 -7.75 6.75 38.17
N SER A 41 -8.52 6.30 39.18
CA SER A 41 -7.98 6.07 40.53
C SER A 41 -6.91 4.97 40.58
N TRP A 42 -6.88 4.07 39.58
CA TRP A 42 -5.83 3.07 39.43
C TRP A 42 -4.48 3.67 38.98
N VAL A 43 -4.51 4.86 38.35
CA VAL A 43 -3.32 5.58 37.87
C VAL A 43 -2.69 6.43 38.97
N GLN A 44 -3.49 7.01 39.87
CA GLN A 44 -2.99 7.82 40.98
C GLN A 44 -2.26 7.01 42.08
N GLY A 45 -2.51 5.70 42.19
CA GLY A 45 -1.82 4.84 43.17
C GLY A 45 -0.38 4.44 42.83
N GLN A 46 0.16 4.80 41.66
CA GLN A 46 1.49 4.35 41.21
C GLN A 46 2.65 5.31 41.56
N GLN A 47 2.42 6.41 42.29
CA GLN A 47 3.46 7.40 42.63
C GLN A 47 4.53 6.94 43.66
N LEU A 48 4.58 5.66 44.04
CA LEU A 48 5.59 5.12 44.96
C LEU A 48 6.46 4.00 44.33
N ALA A 49 6.68 4.05 43.01
CA ALA A 49 7.68 3.19 42.38
C ALA A 49 9.09 3.79 42.60
N THR A 50 9.87 3.14 43.46
CA THR A 50 11.26 3.48 43.75
C THR A 50 12.11 3.53 42.46
N PRO A 51 13.05 4.50 42.33
CA PRO A 51 13.74 4.83 41.07
C PRO A 51 14.62 3.71 40.46
N GLY A 52 14.81 2.57 41.13
CA GLY A 52 15.67 1.49 40.66
C GLY A 52 15.09 0.57 39.57
N HIS A 53 13.76 0.56 39.37
CA HIS A 53 13.11 -0.40 38.44
C HIS A 53 12.39 0.26 37.25
N ALA A 54 12.50 1.59 37.10
CA ALA A 54 11.82 2.32 36.02
C ALA A 54 12.55 2.18 34.66
N ALA A 55 13.87 2.04 34.67
CA ALA A 55 14.69 1.95 33.46
C ALA A 55 14.27 0.82 32.50
N PRO A 56 14.09 -0.45 32.93
CA PRO A 56 13.74 -1.52 31.99
C PRO A 56 12.35 -1.32 31.37
N LEU A 57 11.44 -0.62 32.05
CA LEU A 57 10.07 -0.38 31.56
C LEU A 57 10.08 0.59 30.37
N ILE A 58 10.88 1.65 30.47
CA ILE A 58 11.07 2.65 29.42
C ILE A 58 11.66 2.01 28.16
N PHE A 59 12.64 1.11 28.31
CA PHE A 59 13.20 0.37 27.18
C PHE A 59 12.18 -0.57 26.51
N GLY A 60 11.32 -1.21 27.30
CA GLY A 60 10.25 -2.07 26.77
C GLY A 60 9.22 -1.29 25.96
N GLU A 61 8.81 -0.11 26.43
CA GLU A 61 7.87 0.76 25.72
C GLU A 61 8.49 1.34 24.43
N ALA A 62 9.75 1.77 24.48
CA ALA A 62 10.46 2.27 23.30
C ALA A 62 10.61 1.20 22.20
N ALA A 63 10.92 -0.05 22.58
CA ALA A 63 11.01 -1.16 21.64
C ALA A 63 9.67 -1.49 20.98
N LEU A 64 8.57 -1.46 21.74
CA LEU A 64 7.22 -1.69 21.23
C LEU A 64 6.80 -0.61 20.22
N LEU A 65 7.07 0.66 20.52
CA LEU A 65 6.80 1.76 19.59
C LEU A 65 7.60 1.63 18.29
N LEU A 66 8.90 1.32 18.40
CA LEU A 66 9.75 1.11 17.23
C LEU A 66 9.25 -0.05 16.36
N CYS A 67 8.93 -1.20 16.96
CA CYS A 67 8.33 -2.33 16.25
C CYS A 67 7.01 -1.95 15.56
N GLY A 68 6.16 -1.17 16.24
CA GLY A 68 4.90 -0.67 15.69
C GLY A 68 5.12 0.18 14.44
N VAL A 69 6.06 1.15 14.49
CA VAL A 69 6.39 2.02 13.36
C VAL A 69 6.96 1.22 12.18
N LEU A 70 7.83 0.25 12.44
CA LEU A 70 8.41 -0.61 11.39
C LEU A 70 7.34 -1.47 10.72
N LEU A 71 6.43 -2.07 11.49
CA LEU A 71 5.28 -2.83 10.95
C LEU A 71 4.39 -1.95 10.07
N LEU A 72 4.11 -0.73 10.51
CA LEU A 72 3.29 0.24 9.79
C LEU A 72 3.92 0.63 8.46
N THR A 73 5.22 0.92 8.49
CA THR A 73 6.01 1.25 7.30
C THR A 73 6.01 0.09 6.31
N ALA A 74 6.24 -1.14 6.78
CA ALA A 74 6.21 -2.34 5.96
C ALA A 74 4.85 -2.56 5.27
N VAL A 75 3.73 -2.34 5.97
CA VAL A 75 2.38 -2.45 5.38
C VAL A 75 2.14 -1.40 4.32
N VAL A 76 2.64 -0.18 4.52
CA VAL A 76 2.52 0.90 3.53
C VAL A 76 3.37 0.61 2.30
N THR A 77 4.61 0.15 2.47
CA THR A 77 5.53 -0.13 1.35
C THR A 77 5.24 -1.45 0.63
N ALA A 78 4.59 -2.42 1.26
CA ALA A 78 4.24 -3.70 0.65
C ALA A 78 3.14 -3.61 -0.40
N ASN A 79 2.40 -2.50 -0.46
CA ASN A 79 1.48 -2.24 -1.56
C ASN A 79 2.28 -1.73 -2.76
N ALA A 80 2.76 -2.66 -3.60
CA ALA A 80 3.31 -2.31 -4.89
C ALA A 80 2.31 -1.42 -5.64
N ALA A 81 2.79 -0.33 -6.25
CA ALA A 81 1.97 0.50 -7.11
C ALA A 81 1.29 -0.39 -8.17
N PRO A 82 0.01 -0.16 -8.53
CA PRO A 82 -0.65 -0.92 -9.58
C PRO A 82 0.14 -0.77 -10.87
N ARG A 83 0.99 -1.75 -11.19
CA ARG A 83 1.59 -1.86 -12.51
C ARG A 83 0.46 -2.37 -13.39
N GLY A 84 0.04 -1.57 -14.36
CA GLY A 84 -1.03 -1.93 -15.30
C GLY A 84 -0.82 -3.34 -15.85
N ALA A 85 -1.91 -4.02 -16.19
CA ALA A 85 -1.89 -5.39 -16.67
C ALA A 85 -0.73 -5.60 -17.67
N SER A 86 0.19 -6.49 -17.31
CA SER A 86 1.32 -6.86 -18.13
C SER A 86 0.84 -7.97 -19.05
N TYR A 87 0.47 -7.61 -20.27
CA TYR A 87 -0.06 -8.55 -21.26
C TYR A 87 1.10 -9.28 -21.95
N THR A 88 1.02 -10.60 -21.99
CA THR A 88 2.11 -11.52 -22.38
C THR A 88 2.17 -11.81 -23.89
N VAL A 89 1.60 -10.95 -24.75
CA VAL A 89 1.90 -11.06 -26.18
C VAL A 89 3.29 -10.48 -26.35
N ASP A 90 4.26 -11.34 -26.65
CA ASP A 90 5.64 -10.94 -26.94
C ASP A 90 5.62 -9.87 -28.05
N PRO A 91 5.94 -8.60 -27.76
CA PRO A 91 5.95 -7.54 -28.77
C PRO A 91 6.98 -7.82 -29.88
N ALA A 92 7.89 -8.77 -29.68
CA ALA A 92 9.03 -9.01 -30.55
C ALA A 92 8.70 -9.70 -31.88
N THR A 93 7.49 -10.25 -32.08
CA THR A 93 7.17 -11.01 -33.31
C THR A 93 6.38 -10.23 -34.37
N VAL A 94 5.85 -9.03 -34.07
CA VAL A 94 5.14 -8.22 -35.07
C VAL A 94 5.78 -6.84 -35.18
N PRO A 95 6.33 -6.46 -36.35
CA PRO A 95 6.97 -5.18 -36.52
C PRO A 95 5.97 -4.05 -36.24
N SER A 96 6.30 -3.18 -35.29
CA SER A 96 5.47 -2.01 -34.94
C SER A 96 5.50 -0.91 -36.00
N ALA A 97 6.43 -1.00 -36.95
CA ALA A 97 6.56 -0.12 -38.09
C ALA A 97 7.02 -0.90 -39.34
N LEU A 98 6.46 -0.55 -40.49
CA LEU A 98 6.88 -1.04 -41.80
C LEU A 98 7.25 0.15 -42.69
N THR A 99 8.28 0.00 -43.50
CA THR A 99 8.72 1.04 -44.45
C THR A 99 8.74 0.48 -45.86
N ARG A 100 8.22 1.25 -46.81
CA ARG A 100 8.18 0.90 -48.23
C ARG A 100 8.56 2.12 -49.08
N PRO A 101 9.46 1.97 -50.07
CA PRO A 101 9.63 2.97 -51.11
C PRO A 101 8.45 2.89 -52.10
N VAL A 102 7.97 4.04 -52.56
CA VAL A 102 6.97 4.17 -53.63
C VAL A 102 7.34 5.40 -54.46
N ASP A 103 7.56 5.22 -55.76
CA ASP A 103 8.08 6.26 -56.66
C ASP A 103 9.36 6.91 -56.08
N ASP A 104 9.33 8.22 -55.85
CA ASP A 104 10.38 9.03 -55.21
C ASP A 104 10.11 9.30 -53.71
N LEU A 105 9.21 8.54 -53.07
CA LEU A 105 8.87 8.66 -51.65
C LEU A 105 9.32 7.44 -50.85
N LEU A 106 9.81 7.67 -49.63
CA LEU A 106 9.95 6.66 -48.60
C LEU A 106 8.82 6.80 -47.59
N VAL A 107 7.97 5.78 -47.49
CA VAL A 107 6.76 5.79 -46.65
C VAL A 107 6.92 4.80 -45.50
N THR A 108 6.79 5.30 -44.27
CA THR A 108 6.80 4.48 -43.04
C THR A 108 5.43 4.52 -42.39
N LEU A 109 4.83 3.35 -42.19
CA LEU A 109 3.59 3.14 -41.46
C LEU A 109 3.88 2.55 -40.08
N THR A 110 3.38 3.19 -39.02
CA THR A 110 3.47 2.70 -37.64
C THR A 110 2.08 2.61 -37.04
N VAL A 111 1.75 1.50 -36.37
CA VAL A 111 0.45 1.30 -35.72
C VAL A 111 0.64 1.01 -34.24
N LYS A 112 -0.05 1.76 -33.38
CA LYS A 112 -0.08 1.54 -31.92
C LYS A 112 -1.51 1.57 -31.38
N PRO A 113 -1.92 0.64 -30.49
CA PRO A 113 -1.14 -0.45 -29.90
C PRO A 113 -1.04 -1.71 -30.78
N ASN A 114 -1.47 -1.65 -32.05
CA ASN A 114 -1.59 -2.80 -32.95
C ASN A 114 -2.46 -3.92 -32.36
N ARG A 115 -3.72 -3.58 -32.09
CA ARG A 115 -4.71 -4.50 -31.49
C ARG A 115 -6.07 -4.32 -32.14
N PRO A 116 -6.97 -5.30 -32.07
CA PRO A 116 -8.35 -5.07 -32.46
C PRO A 116 -8.98 -3.92 -31.65
N GLY A 117 -9.70 -3.04 -32.33
CA GLY A 117 -10.32 -1.83 -31.78
C GLY A 117 -9.52 -0.56 -32.07
N GLN A 118 -9.40 0.29 -31.06
CA GLN A 118 -8.82 1.63 -31.18
C GLN A 118 -7.31 1.56 -31.44
N ASN A 119 -6.88 2.15 -32.55
CA ASN A 119 -5.49 2.29 -32.93
C ASN A 119 -5.18 3.73 -33.37
N VAL A 120 -3.90 4.06 -33.32
CA VAL A 120 -3.31 5.26 -33.89
C VAL A 120 -2.30 4.82 -34.94
N LEU A 121 -2.55 5.25 -36.18
CA LEU A 121 -1.67 5.10 -37.32
C LEU A 121 -0.86 6.39 -37.45
N ASN A 122 0.46 6.25 -37.45
CA ASN A 122 1.37 7.32 -37.81
C ASN A 122 1.98 6.98 -39.17
N ILE A 123 1.83 7.89 -40.12
CA ILE A 123 2.40 7.80 -41.45
C ILE A 123 3.48 8.86 -41.57
N PHE A 124 4.68 8.44 -41.93
CA PHE A 124 5.76 9.32 -42.33
C PHE A 124 6.02 9.14 -43.82
N ALA A 125 6.06 10.24 -44.57
CA ALA A 125 6.37 10.24 -46.00
C ALA A 125 7.41 11.33 -46.27
N ALA A 126 8.52 10.94 -46.88
CA ALA A 126 9.60 11.85 -47.25
C ALA A 126 10.08 11.56 -48.67
N SER A 127 10.37 12.63 -49.44
CA SER A 127 10.98 12.46 -50.76
C SER A 127 12.43 11.99 -50.65
N THR A 128 12.81 11.08 -51.52
CA THR A 128 14.19 10.61 -51.69
C THR A 128 14.98 11.47 -52.66
N GLU A 129 14.31 12.34 -53.44
CA GLU A 129 14.93 13.25 -54.39
C GLU A 129 15.17 14.65 -53.81
N ARG A 130 16.18 15.35 -54.35
CA ARG A 130 16.51 16.72 -53.97
C ARG A 130 16.79 17.56 -55.22
N PRO A 131 16.07 18.67 -55.45
CA PRO A 131 14.94 19.19 -54.65
C PRO A 131 13.70 18.27 -54.70
N GLU A 132 12.77 18.44 -53.75
CA GLU A 132 11.51 17.67 -53.72
C GLU A 132 10.67 17.97 -54.98
N PRO A 133 10.20 16.96 -55.73
CA PRO A 133 9.51 17.18 -57.01
C PRO A 133 8.18 17.94 -56.89
N ALA A 134 7.39 17.64 -55.86
CA ALA A 134 6.13 18.32 -55.58
C ALA A 134 5.71 18.16 -54.12
N PRO A 135 5.07 19.18 -53.51
CA PRO A 135 4.60 19.11 -52.13
C PRO A 135 3.44 18.11 -51.98
N ILE A 136 3.40 17.43 -50.82
CA ILE A 136 2.31 16.53 -50.43
C ILE A 136 1.09 17.35 -50.00
N MET A 137 -0.05 17.11 -50.68
CA MET A 137 -1.31 17.81 -50.45
C MET A 137 -2.22 17.08 -49.47
N ARG A 138 -2.29 15.75 -49.57
CA ARG A 138 -3.16 14.93 -48.73
C ARG A 138 -2.67 13.49 -48.66
N VAL A 139 -2.85 12.85 -47.51
CA VAL A 139 -2.64 11.42 -47.34
C VAL A 139 -3.94 10.76 -46.93
N LEU A 140 -4.31 9.68 -47.63
CA LEU A 140 -5.43 8.82 -47.30
C LEU A 140 -4.91 7.44 -46.92
N VAL A 141 -5.63 6.78 -46.02
CA VAL A 141 -5.41 5.37 -45.73
C VAL A 141 -6.63 4.61 -46.21
N ARG A 142 -6.40 3.56 -47.02
CA ARG A 142 -7.40 2.57 -47.38
C ARG A 142 -7.05 1.27 -46.70
N TYR A 143 -8.01 0.62 -46.07
CA TYR A 143 -7.75 -0.64 -45.38
C TYR A 143 -8.92 -1.60 -45.49
N HIS A 144 -8.58 -2.90 -45.53
CA HIS A 144 -9.54 -3.99 -45.54
C HIS A 144 -8.88 -5.28 -45.02
N PRO A 145 -9.65 -6.21 -44.43
CA PRO A 145 -9.13 -7.51 -44.04
C PRO A 145 -8.81 -8.39 -45.25
N ILE A 146 -7.70 -9.14 -45.18
CA ILE A 146 -7.30 -10.06 -46.25
C ILE A 146 -8.09 -11.38 -46.10
N GLY A 147 -8.64 -11.88 -47.20
CA GLY A 147 -9.34 -13.17 -47.24
C GLY A 147 -10.82 -13.13 -46.82
N GLN A 148 -11.37 -11.96 -46.51
CA GLN A 148 -12.81 -11.78 -46.27
C GLN A 148 -13.38 -10.73 -47.25
N PRO A 149 -14.55 -10.97 -47.85
CA PRO A 149 -15.23 -9.96 -48.65
C PRO A 149 -15.74 -8.85 -47.72
N SER A 150 -14.95 -7.79 -47.57
CA SER A 150 -15.27 -6.62 -46.76
C SER A 150 -15.18 -5.36 -47.61
N ALA A 151 -15.96 -4.35 -47.27
CA ALA A 151 -15.92 -3.06 -47.95
C ALA A 151 -14.58 -2.36 -47.68
N LEU A 152 -13.95 -1.87 -48.75
CA LEU A 152 -12.76 -1.05 -48.64
C LEU A 152 -13.10 0.24 -47.88
N THR A 153 -12.49 0.43 -46.72
CA THR A 153 -12.69 1.65 -45.93
C THR A 153 -11.59 2.65 -46.29
N SER A 154 -11.97 3.88 -46.65
CA SER A 154 -11.02 4.95 -46.98
C SER A 154 -11.22 6.14 -46.05
N VAL A 155 -10.16 6.55 -45.36
CA VAL A 155 -10.18 7.66 -44.40
C VAL A 155 -9.06 8.64 -44.72
N THR A 156 -9.37 9.93 -44.64
CA THR A 156 -8.36 10.99 -44.78
C THR A 156 -7.62 11.14 -43.46
N THR A 157 -6.29 11.24 -43.52
CA THR A 157 -5.44 11.46 -42.34
C THR A 157 -5.34 12.95 -42.00
N GLU A 158 -4.99 13.25 -40.75
CA GLU A 158 -4.69 14.60 -40.29
C GLU A 158 -3.18 14.87 -40.38
N ALA A 159 -2.79 15.99 -40.98
CA ALA A 159 -1.38 16.40 -41.03
C ALA A 159 -0.97 17.05 -39.70
N ILE A 160 0.03 16.47 -39.04
CA ILE A 160 0.54 16.98 -37.74
C ILE A 160 1.83 17.78 -37.88
N ALA A 161 2.62 17.50 -38.93
CA ALA A 161 3.82 18.21 -39.31
C ALA A 161 4.13 17.90 -40.79
N PRO A 162 5.03 18.65 -41.47
CA PRO A 162 5.45 18.33 -42.83
C PRO A 162 5.93 16.87 -42.94
N GLY A 163 5.33 16.12 -43.86
CA GLY A 163 5.62 14.68 -44.06
C GLY A 163 5.12 13.74 -42.96
N ARG A 164 4.38 14.23 -41.95
CA ARG A 164 3.85 13.42 -40.84
C ARG A 164 2.34 13.53 -40.73
N TYR A 165 1.68 12.38 -40.77
CA TYR A 165 0.23 12.28 -40.78
C TYR A 165 -0.25 11.28 -39.73
N LEU A 166 -1.41 11.54 -39.15
CA LEU A 166 -2.00 10.75 -38.08
C LEU A 166 -3.44 10.36 -38.42
N LEU A 167 -3.80 9.13 -38.08
CA LEU A 167 -5.18 8.64 -38.12
C LEU A 167 -5.44 7.86 -36.83
N ALA A 168 -6.45 8.29 -36.06
CA ALA A 168 -6.88 7.62 -34.85
C ALA A 168 -8.32 7.10 -35.01
N GLY A 169 -8.57 5.86 -34.59
CA GLY A 169 -9.92 5.29 -34.61
C GLY A 169 -9.96 3.77 -34.50
N PRO A 170 -11.15 3.17 -34.60
CA PRO A 170 -11.36 1.72 -34.61
C PRO A 170 -10.98 1.12 -35.98
N ILE A 171 -9.71 1.18 -36.34
CA ILE A 171 -9.21 0.88 -37.69
C ILE A 171 -9.20 -0.63 -37.96
N PHE A 172 -8.80 -1.43 -36.97
CA PHE A 172 -8.76 -2.88 -37.09
C PHE A 172 -9.87 -3.50 -36.24
N SER A 173 -10.94 -3.99 -36.86
CA SER A 173 -12.09 -4.52 -36.11
C SER A 173 -11.84 -5.89 -35.46
N PHE A 174 -10.86 -6.64 -35.96
CA PHE A 174 -10.52 -8.00 -35.50
C PHE A 174 -9.05 -8.32 -35.75
N ALA A 175 -8.59 -9.41 -35.14
CA ALA A 175 -7.23 -9.91 -35.29
C ALA A 175 -7.07 -10.71 -36.59
N GLY A 176 -5.91 -10.60 -37.23
CA GLY A 176 -5.60 -11.24 -38.50
C GLY A 176 -4.82 -10.35 -39.46
N PRO A 177 -4.65 -10.79 -40.70
CA PRO A 177 -3.98 -10.04 -41.75
C PRO A 177 -4.91 -8.94 -42.33
N TRP A 178 -4.34 -7.76 -42.50
CA TRP A 178 -4.99 -6.57 -43.07
C TRP A 178 -4.15 -6.06 -44.24
N SER A 179 -4.82 -5.60 -45.28
CA SER A 179 -4.22 -4.84 -46.37
C SER A 179 -4.43 -3.37 -46.06
N VAL A 180 -3.34 -2.60 -46.05
CA VAL A 180 -3.33 -1.16 -45.78
C VAL A 180 -2.62 -0.44 -46.91
N ASP A 181 -3.36 0.33 -47.69
CA ASP A 181 -2.81 1.19 -48.73
C ASP A 181 -2.72 2.63 -48.22
N VAL A 182 -1.52 3.19 -48.24
CA VAL A 182 -1.29 4.60 -47.98
C VAL A 182 -1.24 5.32 -49.33
N VAL A 183 -2.27 6.12 -49.60
CA VAL A 183 -2.41 6.89 -50.85
C VAL A 183 -1.97 8.33 -50.60
N ILE A 184 -0.91 8.75 -51.27
CA ILE A 184 -0.28 10.05 -51.11
C ILE A 184 -0.56 10.88 -52.36
N ARG A 185 -1.32 11.96 -52.20
CA ARG A 185 -1.61 12.91 -53.28
C ARG A 185 -0.65 14.09 -53.23
N ARG A 186 0.04 14.33 -54.33
CA ARG A 186 0.96 15.46 -54.51
C ARG A 186 0.45 16.43 -55.56
N GLN A 187 0.89 17.67 -55.49
CA GLN A 187 0.42 18.71 -56.42
C GLN A 187 0.93 18.44 -57.85
N GLY A 188 0.01 18.22 -58.79
CA GLY A 188 0.36 18.04 -60.21
C GLY A 188 0.98 16.69 -60.57
N LEU A 189 1.05 15.75 -59.63
CA LEU A 189 1.50 14.37 -59.86
C LEU A 189 0.36 13.37 -59.62
N GLU A 190 0.52 12.16 -60.16
CA GLU A 190 -0.39 11.05 -59.88
C GLU A 190 -0.30 10.60 -58.40
N ASP A 191 -1.34 9.92 -57.92
CA ASP A 191 -1.39 9.43 -56.54
C ASP A 191 -0.37 8.29 -56.36
N SER A 192 0.61 8.46 -55.47
CA SER A 192 1.55 7.41 -55.09
C SER A 192 0.91 6.48 -54.05
N ILE A 193 0.93 5.17 -54.28
CA ILE A 193 0.27 4.18 -53.42
C ILE A 193 1.29 3.21 -52.80
N ALA A 194 1.51 3.31 -51.49
CA ALA A 194 2.33 2.35 -50.75
C ALA A 194 1.44 1.26 -50.13
N HIS A 195 1.64 0.01 -50.56
CA HIS A 195 0.91 -1.16 -50.07
C HIS A 195 1.62 -1.82 -48.88
N PHE A 196 0.88 -2.08 -47.81
CA PHE A 196 1.35 -2.74 -46.60
C PHE A 196 0.46 -3.92 -46.23
N GLU A 197 1.07 -5.09 -46.04
CA GLU A 197 0.45 -6.21 -45.35
C GLU A 197 0.70 -6.08 -43.85
N TRP A 198 -0.37 -5.88 -43.09
CA TRP A 198 -0.31 -5.61 -41.66
C TRP A 198 -0.93 -6.77 -40.87
N LEU A 199 -0.20 -7.31 -39.89
CA LEU A 199 -0.71 -8.36 -39.01
C LEU A 199 -1.17 -7.76 -37.68
N THR A 200 -2.47 -7.88 -37.40
CA THR A 200 -3.03 -7.52 -36.09
C THR A 200 -3.07 -8.79 -35.21
N PRO A 201 -2.28 -8.87 -34.12
CA PRO A 201 -2.26 -10.05 -33.27
C PRO A 201 -3.62 -10.29 -32.58
N PRO A 202 -3.96 -11.55 -32.25
CA PRO A 202 -5.11 -11.85 -31.41
C PRO A 202 -4.99 -11.16 -30.05
N ILE A 203 -6.14 -10.81 -29.47
CA ILE A 203 -6.18 -10.37 -28.07
C ILE A 203 -5.74 -11.58 -27.25
N GLY A 204 -4.49 -11.60 -26.81
CA GLY A 204 -3.98 -12.66 -25.95
C GLY A 204 -4.86 -12.78 -24.71
N GLU A 205 -5.11 -14.01 -24.28
CA GLU A 205 -5.77 -14.25 -22.99
C GLU A 205 -5.01 -13.50 -21.90
N LEU A 206 -5.77 -12.89 -20.99
CA LEU A 206 -5.22 -12.27 -19.78
C LEU A 206 -4.63 -13.37 -18.92
N THR A 207 -3.40 -13.81 -19.19
CA THR A 207 -2.72 -14.62 -18.19
C THR A 207 -2.53 -13.71 -16.99
N PRO A 208 -3.04 -14.09 -15.80
CA PRO A 208 -2.95 -13.25 -14.62
C PRO A 208 -1.47 -12.92 -14.43
N VAL A 209 -1.16 -11.62 -14.30
CA VAL A 209 0.20 -11.19 -13.98
C VAL A 209 0.54 -11.87 -12.66
N VAL A 210 1.33 -12.94 -12.73
CA VAL A 210 1.85 -13.61 -11.55
C VAL A 210 2.85 -12.64 -10.95
N LEU A 211 2.36 -11.77 -10.07
CA LEU A 211 3.07 -10.62 -9.54
C LEU A 211 4.28 -10.99 -8.66
N SER A 212 4.51 -12.29 -8.43
CA SER A 212 5.74 -12.79 -7.85
C SER A 212 5.93 -14.27 -8.18
N LYS A 213 6.98 -14.60 -8.94
CA LYS A 213 7.53 -15.96 -9.04
C LYS A 213 8.61 -16.23 -7.96
N TYR A 214 8.83 -15.29 -7.04
CA TYR A 214 9.97 -15.36 -6.10
C TYR A 214 9.56 -15.85 -4.70
N PRO A 215 10.26 -16.84 -4.13
CA PRO A 215 9.92 -17.56 -2.89
C PRO A 215 10.29 -16.80 -1.60
N TRP A 216 10.25 -15.47 -1.61
CA TRP A 216 10.62 -14.66 -0.44
C TRP A 216 9.60 -14.77 0.68
N ARG A 217 8.41 -15.33 0.39
CA ARG A 217 7.39 -15.66 1.38
C ARG A 217 7.97 -16.47 2.53
N THR A 218 8.77 -17.50 2.25
CA THR A 218 9.33 -18.40 3.26
C THR A 218 10.29 -17.66 4.19
N LEU A 219 11.14 -16.81 3.62
CA LEU A 219 12.11 -15.97 4.34
C LEU A 219 11.39 -14.94 5.22
N LEU A 220 10.38 -14.26 4.67
CA LEU A 220 9.58 -13.27 5.40
C LEU A 220 8.74 -13.93 6.51
N THR A 221 8.19 -15.13 6.29
CA THR A 221 7.48 -15.87 7.34
C THR A 221 8.39 -16.32 8.47
N ALA A 222 9.62 -16.77 8.15
CA ALA A 222 10.60 -17.15 9.17
C ALA A 222 11.02 -15.95 10.02
N LEU A 223 11.26 -14.79 9.38
CA LEU A 223 11.64 -13.56 10.07
C LEU A 223 10.49 -13.02 10.95
N ALA A 224 9.24 -13.13 10.49
CA ALA A 224 8.07 -12.77 11.28
C ALA A 224 7.89 -13.67 12.52
N LEU A 225 8.10 -14.98 12.40
CA LEU A 225 8.04 -15.91 13.54
C LEU A 225 9.14 -15.65 14.57
N LEU A 226 10.35 -15.31 14.11
CA LEU A 226 11.47 -14.96 14.98
C LEU A 226 11.18 -13.69 15.79
N LEU A 227 10.61 -12.66 15.16
CA LEU A 227 10.18 -11.44 15.85
C LEU A 227 9.07 -11.70 16.87
N LEU A 228 8.11 -12.57 16.53
CA LEU A 228 7.04 -12.98 17.44
C LEU A 228 7.60 -13.69 18.69
N LEU A 229 8.57 -14.58 18.52
CA LEU A 229 9.25 -15.27 19.62
C LEU A 229 10.04 -14.30 20.52
N LEU A 230 10.73 -13.32 19.94
CA LEU A 230 11.44 -12.31 20.73
C LEU A 230 10.46 -11.46 21.56
N LEU A 231 9.35 -11.01 20.97
CA LEU A 231 8.34 -10.22 21.67
C LEU A 231 7.71 -11.02 22.83
N THR A 232 7.35 -12.28 22.60
CA THR A 232 6.77 -13.15 23.64
C THR A 232 7.78 -13.52 24.73
N GLY A 233 9.05 -13.71 24.38
CA GLY A 233 10.14 -13.90 25.34
C GLY A 233 10.33 -12.72 26.29
N VAL A 234 10.32 -11.49 25.75
CA VAL A 234 10.43 -10.27 26.56
C VAL A 234 9.22 -10.11 27.48
N LEU A 235 7.99 -10.35 26.99
CA LEU A 235 6.76 -10.27 27.78
C LEU A 235 6.68 -11.32 28.90
N SER A 236 7.16 -12.54 28.64
CA SER A 236 7.14 -13.65 29.61
C SER A 236 8.23 -13.51 30.68
N GLY A 237 9.43 -13.03 30.31
CA GLY A 237 10.49 -12.66 31.25
C GLY A 237 10.12 -11.49 32.16
N TYR A 238 9.16 -10.67 31.74
CA TYR A 238 8.60 -9.56 32.51
C TYR A 238 7.57 -9.98 33.57
N ARG A 239 7.28 -11.27 33.74
CA ARG A 239 6.49 -11.72 34.90
C ARG A 239 7.28 -11.34 36.15
N PRO A 240 6.80 -10.34 36.93
CA PRO A 240 7.51 -9.96 38.12
C PRO A 240 7.56 -11.21 38.98
N LEU A 241 8.77 -11.65 39.32
CA LEU A 241 9.04 -12.62 40.38
C LEU A 241 8.51 -12.02 41.68
N ARG A 242 7.18 -11.97 41.79
CA ARG A 242 6.45 -11.56 42.98
C ARG A 242 6.70 -12.67 43.98
N TYR A 243 7.75 -12.46 44.75
CA TYR A 243 7.69 -12.57 46.19
C TYR A 243 7.26 -13.96 46.68
N ARG A 244 8.17 -14.92 46.47
CA ARG A 244 8.45 -15.97 47.46
C ARG A 244 9.24 -15.38 48.65
N LYS A 245 8.85 -14.21 49.16
CA LYS A 245 9.44 -13.61 50.36
C LYS A 245 8.40 -13.63 51.48
N ALA A 246 8.67 -14.55 52.40
CA ALA A 246 8.34 -14.49 53.82
C ALA A 246 6.86 -14.53 54.21
N LEU A 247 6.32 -15.75 54.36
CA LEU A 247 5.74 -16.07 55.67
C LEU A 247 6.93 -16.15 56.65
N ALA A 248 7.33 -15.00 57.20
CA ALA A 248 8.04 -15.04 58.47
C ALA A 248 7.00 -15.51 59.51
N PRO A 249 7.24 -16.58 60.27
CA PRO A 249 6.35 -16.96 61.36
C PRO A 249 6.22 -15.76 62.30
N GLN A 250 4.98 -15.34 62.57
CA GLN A 250 4.69 -14.37 63.61
C GLN A 250 5.38 -14.84 64.90
N PRO A 251 6.21 -14.01 65.55
CA PRO A 251 6.61 -14.32 66.92
C PRO A 251 5.34 -14.35 67.77
N GLN A 252 5.05 -15.52 68.34
CA GLN A 252 3.98 -15.72 69.32
C GLN A 252 4.28 -14.89 70.57
N TYR A 253 3.84 -13.64 70.60
CA TYR A 253 3.77 -12.81 71.80
C TYR A 253 2.32 -12.78 72.28
N SER A 254 1.78 -13.90 72.77
CA SER A 254 0.51 -13.89 73.51
C SER A 254 0.33 -15.10 74.44
N ALA A 255 1.20 -15.26 75.45
CA ALA A 255 0.89 -16.15 76.58
C ALA A 255 1.75 -15.84 77.82
N ALA A 256 1.81 -14.58 78.27
CA ALA A 256 2.45 -14.26 79.55
C ALA A 256 1.94 -12.98 80.22
N VAL A 257 0.64 -12.69 80.18
CA VAL A 257 0.04 -11.65 81.06
C VAL A 257 -1.38 -12.05 81.48
N SER A 258 -1.50 -13.11 82.30
CA SER A 258 -2.73 -13.34 83.09
C SER A 258 -2.41 -14.07 84.39
N LYS A 259 -1.55 -13.49 85.23
CA LYS A 259 -1.43 -13.91 86.62
C LYS A 259 -0.90 -12.79 87.53
N VAL A 260 -1.65 -11.69 87.64
CA VAL A 260 -1.41 -10.70 88.69
C VAL A 260 -2.74 -10.22 89.25
N ALA A 261 -2.86 -10.42 90.57
CA ALA A 261 -3.75 -9.74 91.53
C ALA A 261 -5.26 -10.08 91.52
N HIS A 262 -5.59 -11.18 92.21
CA HIS A 262 -6.67 -11.12 93.19
C HIS A 262 -6.22 -10.15 94.31
N LEU A 263 -6.85 -8.98 94.41
CA LEU A 263 -6.85 -8.17 95.63
C LEU A 263 -8.30 -8.07 96.13
N PRO A 264 -8.56 -8.39 97.40
CA PRO A 264 -9.91 -8.39 97.96
C PRO A 264 -10.44 -6.97 98.12
N TYR A 265 -11.65 -6.81 97.59
CA TYR A 265 -12.59 -5.73 97.84
C TYR A 265 -12.94 -5.69 99.33
N ILE A 266 -12.36 -4.75 100.09
CA ILE A 266 -12.83 -4.41 101.44
C ILE A 266 -13.61 -3.11 101.37
N SER A 267 -14.89 -3.29 101.63
CA SER A 267 -15.93 -2.33 101.94
C SER A 267 -15.55 -1.38 103.08
N SER A 268 -15.71 -0.07 102.88
CA SER A 268 -16.33 0.78 103.90
C SER A 268 -17.05 1.94 103.22
N LEU A 269 -18.36 1.97 103.43
CA LEU A 269 -19.31 2.97 102.97
C LEU A 269 -19.11 4.32 103.68
N PRO A 270 -19.45 5.44 103.03
CA PRO A 270 -19.69 6.71 103.70
C PRO A 270 -21.18 6.83 104.05
N ASP A 271 -21.51 6.98 105.32
CA ASP A 271 -22.85 7.45 105.72
C ASP A 271 -22.79 8.21 107.06
N LYS A 272 -22.85 9.54 106.98
CA LYS A 272 -23.90 10.37 107.64
C LYS A 272 -23.54 11.86 107.62
N ARG A 273 -24.11 12.54 106.64
CA ARG A 273 -25.14 13.60 106.76
C ARG A 273 -25.30 14.39 108.09
N ILE A 274 -25.50 15.70 107.86
CA ILE A 274 -26.32 16.71 108.57
C ILE A 274 -25.55 17.74 109.45
N ASP A 275 -25.65 18.98 108.94
CA ASP A 275 -25.66 20.33 109.55
C ASP A 275 -24.50 20.84 110.41
#